data_AF-A0A819NK34-F1
#
_entry.id   AF-A0A819NK34-F1
#
_cell.length_a   1.000
_cell.length_b   1.000
_cell.length_c   1.000
_cell.angle_alpha   90.00
_cell.angle_beta   90.00
_cell.angle_gamma   90.00
#
_symmetry.space_group_name_H-M   'P 1'
#
loop_
_entity.id
_entity.type
_entity.pdbx_description
1 polymer ?
#
loop_
_entity_poly.entity_id
_entity_poly.type
_entity_poly.pdbx_seq_one_letter_code
_entity_poly.pdbx_strand_id
1 'polypeptide(L)'
;MSAVVDYDIVYARLTIVIVPIQIVLGVLTNIFNIIVLSRRSLLRASPCTHYFLAIAVTSILYVIVGSGSQFAQKYFMLKPYNTIVGCKVLPYILTLITCYVSTLLTLAAYDRFCQSSTLVYVRRWSSVRVARRAIIGTAIVLSIVLSPTIIIWYINDDYGGVCLSYTDTGATVMVIVQTITADYLPPLMMAVFGLLTIRNIRSERNRVVPVAGGVARQRRTEIQLAKMLLWQVLDYLIFFLPIDNLENFSLIWPDDDINRTDDCLDMQNRLRSTIDYLKLFNSAQDCKRYLIAVETSKEKICFNPTKHELWAKDYPMVRVNQYPKFLRSLSWKTKQVTAYRGQGMKVEELQNFKENIGQLLSMNSFFSTSLSEETALKFALDALGKSDLVGVLFHIQIDITVKYAKPFANIGQLSYYRHEKEVLFTMGSIFRIDSVEKTQQIDDNSIWIINLTLNNDDNKELKHLNEYLR
;
A
#
# COMPACT_ATOMS: atom_id res chain seq x y z
N MET A 1 12.69 9.53 -6.73
CA MET A 1 12.63 8.58 -5.59
C MET A 1 12.67 9.30 -4.24
N SER A 2 13.30 10.49 -4.13
CA SER A 2 12.86 11.53 -3.18
C SER A 2 11.34 11.69 -3.18
N ALA A 3 10.73 11.62 -4.37
CA ALA A 3 9.27 11.64 -4.53
C ALA A 3 8.48 10.50 -3.87
N VAL A 4 9.05 9.34 -3.50
CA VAL A 4 8.30 8.20 -2.92
C VAL A 4 8.37 8.18 -1.39
N VAL A 5 9.51 8.55 -0.80
CA VAL A 5 9.60 8.78 0.66
C VAL A 5 8.94 10.11 1.02
N ASP A 6 9.05 11.14 0.17
CA ASP A 6 8.12 12.27 0.24
C ASP A 6 6.70 11.77 0.00
N TYR A 7 6.42 10.81 -0.89
CA TYR A 7 5.05 10.33 -1.09
C TYR A 7 4.46 9.77 0.19
N ASP A 8 5.11 8.89 0.94
CA ASP A 8 4.50 8.32 2.15
C ASP A 8 4.36 9.33 3.29
N ILE A 9 5.33 10.24 3.45
CA ILE A 9 5.27 11.32 4.45
C ILE A 9 4.24 12.38 4.04
N VAL A 10 4.23 12.78 2.77
CA VAL A 10 3.26 13.71 2.18
C VAL A 10 1.88 13.07 2.14
N TYR A 11 1.75 11.79 1.86
CA TYR A 11 0.50 11.02 1.88
C TYR A 11 -0.01 10.86 3.31
N ALA A 12 0.86 10.57 4.27
CA ALA A 12 0.49 10.55 5.68
C ALA A 12 0.02 11.95 6.12
N ARG A 13 0.74 13.02 5.75
CA ARG A 13 0.37 14.42 6.05
C ARG A 13 -0.87 14.90 5.30
N LEU A 14 -1.06 14.48 4.06
CA LEU A 14 -2.25 14.77 3.25
C LEU A 14 -3.44 14.03 3.85
N THR A 15 -3.30 12.78 4.26
CA THR A 15 -4.36 12.01 4.94
C THR A 15 -4.82 12.69 6.23
N ILE A 16 -3.90 13.32 7.00
CA ILE A 16 -4.24 14.14 8.19
C ILE A 16 -5.22 15.26 7.84
N VAL A 17 -5.07 15.86 6.66
CA VAL A 17 -5.85 17.03 6.24
C VAL A 17 -7.08 16.63 5.43
N ILE A 18 -6.92 15.71 4.48
CA ILE A 18 -7.94 15.27 3.53
C ILE A 18 -9.07 14.52 4.25
N VAL A 19 -8.76 13.59 5.17
CA VAL A 19 -9.79 12.77 5.80
C VAL A 19 -10.78 13.61 6.62
N PRO A 20 -10.36 14.54 7.50
CA PRO A 20 -11.28 15.46 8.17
C PRO A 20 -12.08 16.34 7.21
N ILE A 21 -11.43 16.86 6.15
CA ILE A 21 -12.12 17.66 5.13
C ILE A 21 -13.18 16.83 4.43
N GLN A 22 -12.88 15.58 4.06
CA GLN A 22 -13.82 14.64 3.46
C GLN A 22 -14.98 14.33 4.40
N ILE A 23 -14.72 14.16 5.71
CA ILE A 23 -15.76 13.95 6.70
C ILE A 23 -16.70 15.15 6.77
N VAL A 24 -16.15 16.35 6.97
CA VAL A 24 -16.93 17.59 7.10
C VAL A 24 -17.70 17.89 5.83
N LEU A 25 -17.04 17.93 4.67
CA LEU A 25 -17.69 18.21 3.39
C LEU A 25 -18.67 17.11 3.00
N GLY A 26 -18.34 15.85 3.25
CA GLY A 26 -19.21 14.71 2.97
C GLY A 26 -20.52 14.78 3.77
N VAL A 27 -20.45 15.10 5.06
CA VAL A 27 -21.63 15.26 5.91
C VAL A 27 -22.44 16.49 5.50
N LEU A 28 -21.80 17.66 5.36
CA LEU A 28 -22.49 18.90 5.01
C LEU A 28 -23.19 18.83 3.65
N THR A 29 -22.51 18.28 2.64
CA THR A 29 -23.05 18.14 1.28
C THR A 29 -24.26 17.21 1.26
N ASN A 30 -24.20 16.09 1.98
CA ASN A 30 -25.32 15.16 2.03
C ASN A 30 -26.49 15.68 2.89
N ILE A 31 -26.24 16.44 3.95
CA ILE A 31 -27.29 17.16 4.68
C ILE A 31 -28.00 18.16 3.76
N PHE A 32 -27.24 18.94 3.00
CA PHE A 32 -27.80 19.86 2.02
C PHE A 32 -28.65 19.12 0.96
N ASN A 33 -28.16 18.00 0.44
CA ASN A 33 -28.91 17.15 -0.49
C ASN A 33 -30.23 16.67 0.13
N ILE A 34 -30.22 16.23 1.40
CA ILE A 34 -31.44 15.82 2.11
C ILE A 34 -32.42 16.99 2.21
N ILE A 35 -31.97 18.18 2.61
CA ILE A 35 -32.82 19.38 2.73
C ILE A 35 -33.46 19.74 1.38
N VAL A 36 -32.67 19.73 0.29
CA VAL A 36 -33.14 20.06 -1.05
C VAL A 36 -34.12 19.01 -1.57
N LEU A 37 -33.76 17.72 -1.51
CA LEU A 37 -34.55 16.63 -2.08
C LEU A 37 -35.81 16.32 -1.26
N SER A 38 -35.83 16.67 0.04
CA SER A 38 -37.00 16.53 0.91
C SER A 38 -38.10 17.57 0.63
N ARG A 39 -37.82 18.59 -0.20
CA ARG A 39 -38.84 19.58 -0.58
C ARG A 39 -40.03 18.90 -1.25
N ARG A 40 -41.23 19.19 -0.74
CA ARG A 40 -42.50 18.54 -1.16
C ARG A 40 -42.75 18.56 -2.67
N SER A 41 -42.29 19.60 -3.36
CA SER A 41 -42.39 19.72 -4.83
C SER A 41 -41.53 18.69 -5.56
N LEU A 42 -40.29 18.46 -5.12
CA LEU A 42 -39.36 17.50 -5.74
C LEU A 42 -39.67 16.06 -5.34
N LEU A 43 -40.05 15.86 -4.09
CA LEU A 43 -40.36 14.55 -3.53
C LEU A 43 -41.60 13.92 -4.18
N ARG A 44 -42.56 14.74 -4.63
CA ARG A 44 -43.75 14.27 -5.36
C ARG A 44 -43.57 14.22 -6.88
N ALA A 45 -42.61 14.97 -7.43
CA ALA A 45 -42.45 15.11 -8.87
C ALA A 45 -41.81 13.90 -9.54
N SER A 46 -40.85 13.23 -8.90
CA SER A 46 -40.09 12.14 -9.52
C SER A 46 -39.81 11.00 -8.54
N PRO A 47 -40.15 9.73 -8.87
CA PRO A 47 -39.73 8.56 -8.11
C PRO A 47 -38.21 8.50 -7.91
N CYS A 48 -37.43 8.83 -8.95
CA CYS A 48 -35.97 9.00 -8.91
C CYS A 48 -35.42 9.78 -7.70
N THR A 49 -36.15 10.80 -7.20
CA THR A 49 -35.75 11.62 -6.04
C THR A 49 -35.60 10.80 -4.77
N HIS A 50 -36.38 9.72 -4.61
CA HIS A 50 -36.34 8.88 -3.42
C HIS A 50 -35.05 8.05 -3.35
N TYR A 51 -34.53 7.60 -4.50
CA TYR A 51 -33.25 6.90 -4.55
C TYR A 51 -32.11 7.84 -4.16
N PHE A 52 -32.09 9.08 -4.68
CA PHE A 52 -31.06 10.07 -4.31
C PHE A 52 -31.15 10.49 -2.84
N LEU A 53 -32.36 10.58 -2.28
CA LEU A 53 -32.54 10.84 -0.85
C LEU A 53 -31.98 9.68 0.00
N ALA A 54 -32.26 8.43 -0.39
CA ALA A 54 -31.71 7.26 0.27
C ALA A 54 -30.17 7.22 0.17
N ILE A 55 -29.61 7.49 -1.02
CA ILE A 55 -28.16 7.61 -1.23
C ILE A 55 -27.58 8.67 -0.30
N ALA A 56 -28.16 9.87 -0.22
CA ALA A 56 -27.63 10.94 0.64
C ALA A 56 -27.57 10.53 2.13
N VAL A 57 -28.62 9.86 2.63
CA VAL A 57 -28.63 9.33 4.01
C VAL A 57 -27.55 8.26 4.20
N THR A 58 -27.47 7.31 3.28
CA THR A 58 -26.48 6.23 3.34
C THR A 58 -25.05 6.74 3.22
N SER A 59 -24.79 7.76 2.39
CA SER A 59 -23.47 8.37 2.24
C SER A 59 -22.99 9.07 3.51
N ILE A 60 -23.88 9.68 4.30
CA ILE A 60 -23.52 10.21 5.64
C ILE A 60 -23.05 9.06 6.53
N LEU A 61 -23.79 7.95 6.55
CA LEU A 61 -23.41 6.78 7.34
C LEU A 61 -22.06 6.21 6.89
N TYR A 62 -21.81 6.13 5.58
CA TYR A 62 -20.52 5.70 5.04
C TYR A 62 -19.36 6.56 5.52
N VAL A 63 -19.50 7.88 5.42
CA VAL A 63 -18.44 8.82 5.79
C VAL A 63 -18.15 8.76 7.30
N ILE A 64 -19.18 8.63 8.13
CA ILE A 64 -19.02 8.51 9.59
C ILE A 64 -18.37 7.17 9.96
N VAL A 65 -18.85 6.06 9.40
CA VAL A 65 -18.35 4.72 9.76
C VAL A 65 -17.00 4.44 9.10
N GLY A 66 -16.86 4.66 7.80
CA GLY A 66 -15.65 4.37 7.03
C GLY A 66 -14.53 5.37 7.33
N SER A 67 -14.68 6.61 6.87
CA SER A 67 -13.63 7.63 7.07
C SER A 67 -13.42 7.96 8.55
N GLY A 68 -14.49 7.97 9.36
CA GLY A 68 -14.38 8.20 10.79
C GLY A 68 -13.64 7.10 11.55
N SER A 69 -13.84 5.81 11.21
CA SER A 69 -13.09 4.72 11.84
C SER A 69 -11.61 4.73 11.47
N GLN A 70 -11.27 5.03 10.21
CA GLN A 70 -9.88 5.16 9.77
C GLN A 70 -9.19 6.34 10.47
N PHE A 71 -9.87 7.48 10.58
CA PHE A 71 -9.37 8.63 11.31
C PHE A 71 -9.16 8.29 12.79
N ALA A 72 -10.11 7.60 13.41
CA ALA A 72 -10.02 7.21 14.81
C ALA A 72 -8.83 6.27 15.10
N GLN A 73 -8.60 5.32 14.20
CA GLN A 73 -7.48 4.39 14.27
C GLN A 73 -6.13 5.08 14.18
N LYS A 74 -6.00 6.06 13.30
CA LYS A 74 -4.72 6.72 13.07
C LYS A 74 -4.34 7.71 14.17
N TYR A 75 -5.32 8.41 14.78
CA TYR A 75 -5.01 9.53 15.69
C TYR A 75 -5.42 9.33 17.15
N PHE A 76 -6.44 8.52 17.42
CA PHE A 76 -6.91 8.29 18.79
C PHE A 76 -6.47 6.94 19.35
N MET A 77 -5.62 6.19 18.61
CA MET A 77 -5.21 4.82 18.93
C MET A 77 -6.40 3.86 19.16
N LEU A 78 -7.61 4.27 18.74
CA LEU A 78 -8.81 3.45 18.81
C LEU A 78 -8.73 2.46 17.67
N LYS A 79 -8.64 1.16 17.93
CA LYS A 79 -8.60 0.15 16.86
C LYS A 79 -9.99 -0.49 16.70
N PRO A 80 -10.99 0.19 16.11
CA PRO A 80 -12.35 -0.33 16.04
C PRO A 80 -12.39 -1.64 15.24
N TYR A 81 -11.56 -1.78 14.21
CA TYR A 81 -11.40 -3.02 13.44
C TYR A 81 -10.76 -4.17 14.23
N ASN A 82 -9.97 -3.90 15.26
CA ASN A 82 -9.22 -4.93 16.01
C ASN A 82 -9.99 -5.42 17.25
N THR A 83 -11.31 -5.27 17.26
CA THR A 83 -12.19 -5.88 18.27
C THR A 83 -12.94 -7.05 17.65
N ILE A 84 -13.23 -8.10 18.43
CA ILE A 84 -13.89 -9.32 17.91
C ILE A 84 -15.15 -8.98 17.11
N VAL A 85 -15.92 -8.01 17.61
CA VAL A 85 -17.13 -7.50 16.97
C VAL A 85 -16.77 -6.62 15.77
N GLY A 86 -15.89 -5.64 15.93
CA GLY A 86 -15.57 -4.68 14.88
C GLY A 86 -14.90 -5.31 13.66
N CYS A 87 -14.06 -6.35 13.85
CA CYS A 87 -13.44 -7.08 12.75
C CYS A 87 -14.46 -7.76 11.84
N LYS A 88 -15.61 -8.17 12.37
CA LYS A 88 -16.68 -8.82 11.61
C LYS A 88 -17.72 -7.82 11.09
N VAL A 89 -18.11 -6.89 11.96
CA VAL A 89 -19.25 -6.00 11.72
C VAL A 89 -18.86 -4.79 10.86
N LEU A 90 -17.68 -4.19 11.06
CA LEU A 90 -17.29 -2.99 10.30
C LEU A 90 -17.07 -3.30 8.81
N PRO A 91 -16.30 -4.33 8.42
CA PRO A 91 -16.19 -4.69 7.01
C PRO A 91 -17.55 -5.02 6.38
N TYR A 92 -18.41 -5.78 7.09
CA TYR A 92 -19.76 -6.06 6.62
C TYR A 92 -20.59 -4.79 6.39
N ILE A 93 -20.62 -3.84 7.35
CA ILE A 93 -21.36 -2.59 7.21
C ILE A 93 -20.82 -1.77 6.04
N LEU A 94 -19.51 -1.66 5.88
CA LEU A 94 -18.91 -0.88 4.80
C LEU A 94 -19.16 -1.49 3.42
N THR A 95 -19.03 -2.81 3.29
CA THR A 95 -19.37 -3.53 2.05
C THR A 95 -20.85 -3.38 1.74
N LEU A 96 -21.73 -3.53 2.74
CA LEU A 96 -23.18 -3.38 2.59
C LEU A 96 -23.55 -1.97 2.11
N ILE A 97 -23.00 -0.94 2.75
CA ILE A 97 -23.26 0.46 2.38
C ILE A 97 -22.80 0.72 0.94
N THR A 98 -21.60 0.28 0.58
CA THR A 98 -21.02 0.51 -0.75
C THR A 98 -21.88 -0.16 -1.84
N CYS A 99 -22.22 -1.44 -1.66
CA CYS A 99 -23.10 -2.16 -2.58
C CYS A 99 -24.49 -1.51 -2.69
N TYR A 100 -25.03 -1.04 -1.57
CA TYR A 100 -26.35 -0.42 -1.52
C TYR A 100 -26.38 0.89 -2.30
N VAL A 101 -25.39 1.76 -2.14
CA VAL A 101 -25.29 3.02 -2.90
C VAL A 101 -25.19 2.75 -4.41
N SER A 102 -24.30 1.84 -4.84
CA SER A 102 -24.15 1.49 -6.27
C SER A 102 -25.43 0.92 -6.87
N THR A 103 -26.14 0.08 -6.11
CA THR A 103 -27.42 -0.50 -6.55
C THR A 103 -28.51 0.57 -6.64
N LEU A 104 -28.59 1.50 -5.67
CA LEU A 104 -29.56 2.60 -5.71
C LEU A 104 -29.32 3.55 -6.90
N LEU A 105 -28.07 3.80 -7.27
CA LEU A 105 -27.72 4.55 -8.48
C LEU A 105 -28.20 3.84 -9.74
N THR A 106 -28.01 2.52 -9.80
CA THR A 106 -28.51 1.69 -10.91
C THR A 106 -30.04 1.72 -11.00
N LEU A 107 -30.72 1.62 -9.86
CA LEU A 107 -32.18 1.73 -9.80
C LEU A 107 -32.69 3.11 -10.20
N ALA A 108 -31.97 4.18 -9.86
CA ALA A 108 -32.28 5.53 -10.32
C ALA A 108 -32.14 5.65 -11.85
N ALA A 109 -31.09 5.07 -12.44
CA ALA A 109 -30.92 5.01 -13.90
C ALA A 109 -32.03 4.19 -14.58
N TYR A 110 -32.40 3.04 -13.99
CA TYR A 110 -33.51 2.21 -14.45
C TYR A 110 -34.87 2.95 -14.39
N ASP A 111 -35.15 3.66 -13.30
CA ASP A 111 -36.37 4.46 -13.13
C ASP A 111 -36.45 5.54 -14.21
N ARG A 112 -35.35 6.21 -14.52
CA ARG A 112 -35.26 7.20 -15.62
C ARG A 112 -35.51 6.58 -16.98
N PHE A 113 -34.94 5.39 -17.25
CA PHE A 113 -35.25 4.63 -18.45
C PHE A 113 -36.76 4.35 -18.54
N CYS A 114 -37.36 3.86 -17.45
CA CYS A 114 -38.78 3.55 -17.41
C CYS A 114 -39.66 4.78 -17.68
N GLN A 115 -39.32 5.93 -17.11
CA GLN A 115 -40.00 7.21 -17.36
C GLN A 115 -39.96 7.62 -18.83
N SER A 116 -38.80 7.44 -19.47
CA SER A 116 -38.59 7.84 -20.87
C SER A 116 -39.28 6.93 -21.90
N SER A 117 -39.70 5.73 -21.49
CA SER A 117 -40.23 4.73 -22.42
C SER A 117 -41.59 5.13 -23.00
N THR A 118 -41.78 4.84 -24.29
CA THR A 118 -43.06 5.04 -24.97
C THR A 118 -44.11 4.02 -24.54
N LEU A 119 -43.68 2.87 -24.02
CA LEU A 119 -44.53 1.76 -23.62
C LEU A 119 -45.14 2.02 -22.23
N VAL A 120 -46.47 2.06 -22.16
CA VAL A 120 -47.21 2.34 -20.91
C VAL A 120 -46.90 1.32 -19.81
N TYR A 121 -46.75 0.04 -20.19
CA TYR A 121 -46.43 -1.01 -19.23
C TYR A 121 -45.06 -0.78 -18.56
N VAL A 122 -44.06 -0.30 -19.32
CA VAL A 122 -42.72 0.02 -18.79
C VAL A 122 -42.80 1.26 -17.89
N ARG A 123 -43.50 2.31 -18.32
CA ARG A 123 -43.69 3.55 -17.53
C ARG A 123 -44.30 3.29 -16.16
N ARG A 124 -45.20 2.31 -16.04
CA ARG A 124 -45.85 1.95 -14.77
C ARG A 124 -44.85 1.54 -13.67
N TRP A 125 -43.68 1.03 -14.04
CA TRP A 125 -42.63 0.66 -13.10
C TRP A 125 -41.98 1.89 -12.44
N SER A 126 -41.96 3.03 -13.12
CA SER A 126 -41.53 4.30 -12.52
C SER A 126 -42.67 4.94 -11.72
N SER A 127 -42.82 4.51 -10.47
CA SER A 127 -43.75 5.14 -9.53
C SER A 127 -43.14 5.27 -8.14
N VAL A 128 -43.59 6.26 -7.37
CA VAL A 128 -43.11 6.50 -6.00
C VAL A 128 -43.35 5.30 -5.08
N ARG A 129 -44.40 4.51 -5.33
CA ARG A 129 -44.68 3.29 -4.57
C ARG A 129 -43.68 2.18 -4.90
N VAL A 130 -43.36 2.00 -6.19
CA VAL A 130 -42.37 1.02 -6.63
C VAL A 130 -40.98 1.43 -6.12
N ALA A 131 -40.62 2.71 -6.23
CA ALA A 131 -39.33 3.20 -5.74
C ALA A 131 -39.13 2.92 -4.24
N ARG A 132 -40.11 3.26 -3.39
CA ARG A 132 -40.02 2.96 -1.94
C ARG A 132 -39.88 1.47 -1.64
N ARG A 133 -40.63 0.62 -2.34
CA ARG A 133 -40.52 -0.84 -2.19
C ARG A 133 -39.17 -1.36 -2.67
N ALA A 134 -38.65 -0.83 -3.77
CA ALA A 134 -37.35 -1.20 -4.31
C ALA A 134 -36.21 -0.82 -3.36
N ILE A 135 -36.25 0.37 -2.74
CA ILE A 135 -35.28 0.80 -1.72
C ILE A 135 -35.23 -0.21 -0.57
N ILE A 136 -36.38 -0.49 0.05
CA ILE A 136 -36.48 -1.42 1.19
C ILE A 136 -36.09 -2.84 0.78
N GLY A 137 -36.63 -3.33 -0.34
CA GLY A 137 -36.33 -4.68 -0.84
C GLY A 137 -34.85 -4.87 -1.14
N THR A 138 -34.20 -3.87 -1.74
CA THR A 138 -32.76 -3.91 -2.02
C THR A 138 -31.93 -3.95 -0.74
N ALA A 139 -32.30 -3.16 0.28
CA ALA A 139 -31.60 -3.19 1.56
C ALA A 139 -31.66 -4.59 2.21
N ILE A 140 -32.82 -5.24 2.17
CA ILE A 140 -33.02 -6.59 2.71
C ILE A 140 -32.21 -7.61 1.90
N VAL A 141 -32.35 -7.61 0.57
CA VAL A 141 -31.66 -8.57 -0.31
C VAL A 141 -30.15 -8.46 -0.16
N LEU A 142 -29.59 -7.25 -0.19
CA LEU A 142 -28.15 -7.07 -0.02
C LEU A 142 -27.66 -7.47 1.36
N SER A 143 -28.44 -7.20 2.43
CA SER A 143 -28.08 -7.64 3.78
C SER A 143 -27.95 -9.16 3.86
N ILE A 144 -28.83 -9.90 3.19
CA ILE A 144 -28.79 -11.37 3.15
C ILE A 144 -27.60 -11.85 2.31
N VAL A 145 -27.46 -11.33 1.08
CA VAL A 145 -26.42 -11.78 0.13
C VAL A 145 -25.01 -11.49 0.66
N LEU A 146 -24.82 -10.37 1.36
CA LEU A 146 -23.52 -9.96 1.89
C LEU A 146 -23.25 -10.48 3.31
N SER A 147 -24.21 -11.17 3.93
CA SER A 147 -24.04 -11.73 5.28
C SER A 147 -22.81 -12.64 5.46
N PRO A 148 -22.31 -13.39 4.44
CA PRO A 148 -21.10 -14.19 4.64
C PRO A 148 -19.84 -13.35 4.91
N THR A 149 -19.84 -12.05 4.61
CA THR A 149 -18.73 -11.13 4.97
C THR A 149 -18.45 -11.14 6.47
N ILE A 150 -19.47 -11.36 7.31
CA ILE A 150 -19.32 -11.44 8.76
C ILE A 150 -18.42 -12.64 9.17
N ILE A 151 -18.39 -13.69 8.36
CA ILE A 151 -17.63 -14.93 8.62
C ILE A 151 -16.22 -14.85 8.04
N ILE A 152 -16.04 -14.14 6.91
CA ILE A 152 -14.77 -14.06 6.17
C ILE A 152 -13.67 -13.36 6.97
N TRP A 153 -14.03 -12.44 7.87
CA TRP A 153 -13.08 -11.68 8.66
C TRP A 153 -12.86 -12.29 10.05
N TYR A 154 -11.60 -12.40 10.46
CA TYR A 154 -11.19 -12.95 11.74
C TYR A 154 -10.08 -12.11 12.36
N ILE A 155 -10.00 -12.14 13.69
CA ILE A 155 -8.88 -11.55 14.42
C ILE A 155 -7.77 -12.59 14.48
N ASN A 156 -6.57 -12.17 14.10
CA ASN A 156 -5.38 -12.96 14.27
C ASN A 156 -4.57 -12.43 15.47
N ASP A 157 -4.54 -13.22 16.53
CA ASP A 157 -3.83 -12.89 17.77
C ASP A 157 -2.31 -12.92 17.58
N ASP A 158 -1.79 -13.75 16.67
CA ASP A 158 -0.36 -13.80 16.33
C ASP A 158 0.14 -12.49 15.70
N TYR A 159 -0.78 -11.68 15.15
CA TYR A 159 -0.47 -10.35 14.58
C TYR A 159 -0.79 -9.17 15.49
N GLY A 160 -0.88 -9.39 16.80
CA GLY A 160 -1.22 -8.32 17.74
C GLY A 160 -2.68 -7.90 17.59
N GLY A 161 -3.56 -8.88 17.34
CA GLY A 161 -5.01 -8.70 17.25
C GLY A 161 -5.46 -7.97 15.98
N VAL A 162 -4.77 -8.13 14.85
CA VAL A 162 -5.14 -7.47 13.59
C VAL A 162 -6.28 -8.22 12.92
N CYS A 163 -7.22 -7.47 12.35
CA CYS A 163 -8.34 -8.02 11.59
C CYS A 163 -7.91 -8.39 10.16
N LEU A 164 -8.07 -9.66 9.80
CA LEU A 164 -7.67 -10.21 8.51
C LEU A 164 -8.83 -10.96 7.86
N SER A 165 -8.83 -11.02 6.52
CA SER A 165 -9.73 -11.89 5.77
C SER A 165 -9.12 -13.27 5.55
N TYR A 166 -9.97 -14.30 5.51
CA TYR A 166 -9.57 -15.62 5.01
C TYR A 166 -9.17 -15.54 3.54
N THR A 167 -8.25 -16.41 3.13
CA THR A 167 -7.72 -16.49 1.76
C THR A 167 -7.99 -17.85 1.13
N ASP A 168 -8.90 -18.62 1.71
CA ASP A 168 -9.37 -19.87 1.15
C ASP A 168 -10.18 -19.62 -0.14
N THR A 169 -10.43 -20.69 -0.89
CA THR A 169 -11.20 -20.62 -2.14
C THR A 169 -12.58 -20.03 -1.91
N GLY A 170 -13.23 -20.33 -0.78
CA GLY A 170 -14.54 -19.80 -0.43
C GLY A 170 -14.53 -18.28 -0.25
N ALA A 171 -13.65 -17.74 0.60
CA ALA A 171 -13.53 -16.30 0.77
C ALA A 171 -13.14 -15.59 -0.52
N THR A 172 -12.24 -16.17 -1.31
CA THR A 172 -11.81 -15.60 -2.60
C THR A 172 -12.98 -15.49 -3.58
N VAL A 173 -13.79 -16.53 -3.73
CA VAL A 173 -15.00 -16.49 -4.57
C VAL A 173 -15.98 -15.43 -4.08
N MET A 174 -16.19 -15.32 -2.76
CA MET A 174 -17.07 -14.31 -2.19
C MET A 174 -16.58 -12.88 -2.46
N VAL A 175 -15.28 -12.62 -2.31
CA VAL A 175 -14.69 -11.31 -2.64
C VAL A 175 -14.88 -11.01 -4.12
N ILE A 176 -14.62 -11.97 -5.03
CA ILE A 176 -14.85 -11.77 -6.48
C ILE A 176 -16.31 -11.44 -6.77
N VAL A 177 -17.26 -12.16 -6.16
CA VAL A 177 -18.71 -11.91 -6.32
C VAL A 177 -19.08 -10.52 -5.81
N GLN A 178 -18.51 -10.10 -4.68
CA GLN A 178 -18.71 -8.77 -4.12
C GLN A 178 -18.19 -7.69 -5.05
N THR A 179 -16.95 -7.82 -5.54
CA THR A 179 -16.36 -6.88 -6.49
C THR A 179 -17.20 -6.81 -7.78
N ILE A 180 -17.58 -7.95 -8.37
CA ILE A 180 -18.42 -7.93 -9.59
C ILE A 180 -19.74 -7.21 -9.34
N THR A 181 -20.38 -7.46 -8.20
CA THR A 181 -21.71 -6.96 -7.89
C THR A 181 -21.71 -5.48 -7.46
N ALA A 182 -20.67 -5.05 -6.74
CA ALA A 182 -20.52 -3.69 -6.23
C ALA A 182 -19.90 -2.75 -7.26
N ASP A 183 -18.97 -3.27 -8.07
CA ASP A 183 -18.03 -2.46 -8.82
C ASP A 183 -18.23 -2.52 -10.33
N TYR A 184 -18.40 -3.71 -10.90
CA TYR A 184 -18.47 -3.85 -12.36
C TYR A 184 -19.89 -3.81 -12.91
N LEU A 185 -20.82 -4.49 -12.23
CA LEU A 185 -22.20 -4.59 -12.68
C LEU A 185 -22.96 -3.25 -12.64
N PRO A 186 -22.86 -2.42 -11.59
CA PRO A 186 -23.64 -1.18 -11.51
C PRO A 186 -23.30 -0.17 -12.63
N PRO A 187 -22.03 0.15 -12.92
CA PRO A 187 -21.69 1.05 -14.03
C PRO A 187 -22.13 0.50 -15.39
N LEU A 188 -21.96 -0.81 -15.63
CA LEU A 188 -22.42 -1.46 -16.85
C LEU A 188 -23.94 -1.28 -17.04
N MET A 189 -24.71 -1.55 -15.99
CA MET A 189 -26.17 -1.41 -16.02
C MET A 189 -26.59 0.05 -16.16
N MET A 190 -25.93 0.98 -15.48
CA MET A 190 -26.15 2.42 -15.63
C MET A 190 -25.88 2.90 -17.05
N ALA A 191 -24.80 2.41 -17.69
CA ALA A 191 -24.49 2.73 -19.08
C ALA A 191 -25.57 2.20 -20.03
N VAL A 192 -26.01 0.95 -19.85
CA VAL A 192 -27.10 0.34 -20.64
C VAL A 192 -28.39 1.14 -20.49
N PHE A 193 -28.86 1.38 -19.27
CA PHE A 193 -30.09 2.16 -19.03
C PHE A 193 -29.97 3.61 -19.49
N GLY A 194 -28.78 4.21 -19.36
CA GLY A 194 -28.48 5.54 -19.87
C GLY A 194 -28.62 5.63 -21.39
N LEU A 195 -28.01 4.69 -22.13
CA LEU A 195 -28.11 4.62 -23.58
C LEU A 195 -29.55 4.37 -24.05
N LEU A 196 -30.29 3.49 -23.36
CA LEU A 196 -31.70 3.24 -23.65
C LEU A 196 -32.56 4.48 -23.38
N THR A 197 -32.30 5.20 -22.31
CA THR A 197 -32.97 6.47 -21.98
C THR A 197 -32.74 7.50 -23.10
N ILE A 198 -31.49 7.67 -23.55
CA ILE A 198 -31.13 8.58 -24.65
C ILE A 198 -31.83 8.16 -25.95
N ARG A 199 -31.87 6.86 -26.26
CA ARG A 199 -32.55 6.33 -27.44
C ARG A 199 -34.05 6.63 -27.42
N ASN A 200 -34.73 6.41 -26.30
CA ASN A 200 -36.16 6.67 -26.16
C ASN A 200 -36.47 8.17 -26.36
N ILE A 201 -35.67 9.03 -25.73
CA ILE A 201 -35.78 10.49 -25.86
C ILE A 201 -35.60 10.93 -27.32
N ARG A 202 -34.56 10.44 -28.02
CA ARG A 202 -34.33 10.75 -29.43
C ARG A 202 -35.46 10.23 -30.33
N SER A 203 -36.02 9.06 -30.02
CA SER A 203 -37.14 8.49 -30.77
C SER A 203 -38.42 9.33 -30.61
N GLU A 204 -38.73 9.80 -29.40
CA GLU A 204 -39.88 10.69 -29.17
C GLU A 204 -39.69 12.04 -29.87
N ARG A 205 -38.47 12.58 -29.87
CA ARG A 205 -38.14 13.82 -30.59
C ARG A 205 -38.43 13.72 -32.10
N ASN A 206 -38.20 12.56 -32.71
CA ASN A 206 -38.46 12.37 -34.14
C ASN A 206 -39.96 12.17 -34.45
N ARG A 207 -40.80 11.92 -33.44
CA ARG A 207 -42.25 11.68 -33.61
C ARG A 207 -43.11 12.92 -33.35
N VAL A 208 -42.63 13.88 -32.55
CA VAL A 208 -43.41 15.06 -32.15
C VAL A 208 -42.89 16.33 -32.85
N VAL A 209 -43.75 17.03 -33.58
CA VAL A 209 -43.43 18.34 -34.19
C VAL A 209 -43.21 19.37 -33.07
N PRO A 210 -42.07 20.06 -33.04
CA PRO A 210 -41.68 20.90 -31.90
C PRO A 210 -42.54 22.16 -31.76
N VAL A 211 -43.28 22.30 -30.66
CA VAL A 211 -43.86 23.59 -30.23
C VAL A 211 -42.74 24.44 -29.61
N ALA A 212 -42.46 25.60 -30.19
CA ALA A 212 -41.24 26.39 -30.02
C ALA A 212 -40.83 26.74 -28.57
N GLY A 213 -41.75 26.72 -27.60
CA GLY A 213 -41.47 27.05 -26.18
C GLY A 213 -41.11 25.86 -25.27
N GLY A 214 -41.65 24.66 -25.52
CA GLY A 214 -41.43 23.48 -24.65
C GLY A 214 -40.10 22.76 -24.91
N VAL A 215 -39.65 22.84 -26.16
CA VAL A 215 -38.49 22.10 -26.70
C VAL A 215 -37.17 22.52 -26.05
N ALA A 216 -37.02 23.81 -25.71
CA ALA A 216 -35.80 24.31 -25.08
C ALA A 216 -35.62 23.83 -23.63
N ARG A 217 -36.72 23.72 -22.87
CA ARG A 217 -36.71 23.27 -21.47
C ARG A 217 -36.47 21.76 -21.38
N GLN A 218 -37.06 21.00 -22.30
CA GLN A 218 -36.88 19.56 -22.42
C GLN A 218 -35.45 19.21 -22.88
N ARG A 219 -34.92 19.93 -23.89
CA ARG A 219 -33.51 19.80 -24.33
C ARG A 219 -32.49 20.05 -23.23
N ARG A 220 -32.73 20.99 -22.31
CA ARG A 220 -31.80 21.25 -21.17
C ARG A 220 -31.77 20.09 -20.18
N THR A 221 -32.93 19.51 -19.86
CA THR A 221 -33.02 18.39 -18.91
C THR A 221 -32.40 17.11 -19.48
N GLU A 222 -32.53 16.88 -20.78
CA GLU A 222 -31.92 15.74 -21.48
C GLU A 222 -30.39 15.82 -21.56
N ILE A 223 -29.85 17.00 -21.88
CA ILE A 223 -28.40 17.23 -21.88
C ILE A 223 -27.84 17.12 -20.47
N GLN A 224 -28.57 17.59 -19.46
CA GLN A 224 -28.17 17.43 -18.05
C GLN A 224 -28.14 15.97 -17.63
N LEU A 225 -29.12 15.15 -18.04
CA LEU A 225 -29.16 13.71 -17.76
C LEU A 225 -28.01 12.94 -18.45
N ALA A 226 -27.73 13.22 -19.72
CA ALA A 226 -26.62 12.58 -20.44
C ALA A 226 -25.26 12.99 -19.86
N LYS A 227 -25.09 14.27 -19.48
CA LYS A 227 -23.89 14.75 -18.79
C LYS A 227 -23.75 14.12 -17.41
N MET A 228 -24.84 13.97 -16.66
CA MET A 228 -24.84 13.32 -15.35
C MET A 228 -24.38 11.86 -15.44
N LEU A 229 -24.91 11.09 -16.39
CA LEU A 229 -24.51 9.70 -16.61
C LEU A 229 -23.06 9.57 -17.06
N LEU A 230 -22.60 10.46 -17.95
CA LEU A 230 -21.20 10.49 -18.39
C LEU A 230 -20.25 10.79 -17.22
N TRP A 231 -20.58 11.79 -16.40
CA TRP A 231 -19.80 12.13 -15.20
C TRP A 231 -19.79 10.98 -14.21
N GLN A 232 -20.91 10.29 -14.00
CA GLN A 232 -20.97 9.12 -13.11
C GLN A 232 -20.07 7.97 -13.57
N VAL A 233 -20.03 7.67 -14.87
CA VAL A 233 -19.14 6.62 -15.41
C VAL A 233 -17.67 7.05 -15.31
N LEU A 234 -17.36 8.31 -15.63
CA LEU A 234 -15.99 8.83 -15.53
C LEU A 234 -15.49 8.88 -14.10
N ASP A 235 -16.31 9.37 -13.16
CA ASP A 235 -15.99 9.41 -11.74
C ASP A 235 -15.71 8.00 -11.20
N TYR A 236 -16.53 7.03 -11.60
CA TYR A 236 -16.32 5.63 -11.24
C TYR A 236 -14.99 5.06 -11.78
N LEU A 237 -14.68 5.27 -13.07
CA LEU A 237 -13.43 4.82 -13.68
C LEU A 237 -12.18 5.47 -13.06
N ILE A 238 -12.28 6.72 -12.63
CA ILE A 238 -11.17 7.49 -12.07
C ILE A 238 -10.96 7.19 -10.59
N PHE A 239 -12.04 7.06 -9.81
CA PHE A 239 -11.93 6.98 -8.36
C PHE A 239 -12.07 5.57 -7.81
N PHE A 240 -12.83 4.66 -8.43
CA PHE A 240 -13.02 3.30 -7.89
C PHE A 240 -12.03 2.28 -8.49
N LEU A 241 -11.77 2.34 -9.79
CA LEU A 241 -10.93 1.36 -10.49
C LEU A 241 -9.43 1.33 -10.08
N PRO A 242 -8.81 2.45 -9.66
CA PRO A 242 -7.41 2.44 -9.19
C PRO A 242 -7.23 1.96 -7.74
N ILE A 243 -8.27 1.98 -6.90
CA ILE A 243 -8.15 1.69 -5.47
C ILE A 243 -7.84 0.21 -5.21
N ASP A 244 -8.34 -0.69 -6.05
CA ASP A 244 -8.07 -2.14 -5.91
C ASP A 244 -6.74 -2.61 -6.51
N ASN A 245 -6.03 -1.73 -7.23
CA ASN A 245 -4.79 -2.06 -7.96
C ASN A 245 -3.53 -1.40 -7.40
N LEU A 246 -3.61 -0.68 -6.27
CA LEU A 246 -2.42 -0.22 -5.56
C LEU A 246 -1.85 -1.37 -4.73
N GLU A 247 -0.63 -1.75 -5.08
CA GLU A 247 0.13 -2.87 -4.50
C GLU A 247 0.29 -2.72 -2.98
N ASN A 248 -0.44 -3.53 -2.21
CA ASN A 248 -0.23 -3.67 -0.77
C ASN A 248 1.11 -4.38 -0.51
N PHE A 249 2.10 -3.65 0.02
CA PHE A 249 3.33 -4.25 0.52
C PHE A 249 3.00 -5.18 1.69
N SER A 250 3.35 -6.46 1.55
CA SER A 250 3.22 -7.47 2.60
C SER A 250 4.61 -7.78 3.15
N LEU A 251 4.86 -7.48 4.42
CA LEU A 251 6.12 -7.78 5.09
C LEU A 251 5.96 -9.04 5.95
N ILE A 252 6.79 -10.06 5.72
CA ILE A 252 6.78 -11.31 6.47
C ILE A 252 8.04 -11.39 7.35
N TRP A 253 7.86 -11.49 8.67
CA TRP A 253 8.92 -11.47 9.70
C TRP A 253 8.86 -12.75 10.56
N PRO A 254 9.71 -13.76 10.30
CA PRO A 254 9.94 -14.87 11.20
C PRO A 254 11.04 -14.55 12.23
N ASP A 255 10.76 -14.63 13.52
CA ASP A 255 11.74 -14.50 14.60
C ASP A 255 11.33 -15.36 15.80
N ASP A 256 12.27 -16.15 16.31
CA ASP A 256 12.04 -17.10 17.40
C ASP A 256 11.88 -16.37 18.76
N ASP A 257 12.32 -15.10 18.86
CA ASP A 257 12.27 -14.27 20.08
C ASP A 257 11.34 -13.02 19.94
N ILE A 258 10.39 -13.06 18.99
CA ILE A 258 9.55 -11.91 18.57
C ILE A 258 8.80 -11.17 19.71
N ASN A 259 8.53 -11.87 20.82
CA ASN A 259 7.75 -11.35 21.96
C ASN A 259 8.59 -11.08 23.21
N ARG A 260 9.92 -11.15 23.10
CA ARG A 260 10.80 -11.24 24.29
C ARG A 260 11.44 -9.92 24.73
N THR A 261 11.45 -8.91 23.87
CA THR A 261 12.10 -7.61 24.12
C THR A 261 11.18 -6.44 23.77
N ASP A 262 11.16 -5.40 24.62
CA ASP A 262 10.35 -4.19 24.44
C ASP A 262 10.70 -3.43 23.14
N ASP A 263 11.96 -3.49 22.72
CA ASP A 263 12.44 -2.90 21.46
C ASP A 263 11.81 -3.55 20.23
N CYS A 264 11.58 -4.87 20.26
CA CYS A 264 10.93 -5.59 19.16
C CYS A 264 9.44 -5.24 19.08
N LEU A 265 8.78 -5.04 20.22
CA LEU A 265 7.39 -4.56 20.30
C LEU A 265 7.25 -3.12 19.77
N ASP A 266 8.17 -2.20 20.08
CA ASP A 266 8.16 -0.84 19.51
C ASP A 266 8.36 -0.85 17.99
N MET A 267 9.33 -1.65 17.51
CA MET A 267 9.58 -1.81 16.07
C MET A 267 8.36 -2.41 15.34
N GLN A 268 7.72 -3.43 15.90
CA GLN A 268 6.48 -3.99 15.35
C GLN A 268 5.37 -2.95 15.26
N ASN A 269 5.19 -2.13 16.30
CA ASN A 269 4.18 -1.07 16.31
C ASN A 269 4.47 0.00 15.25
N ARG A 270 5.74 0.36 15.06
CA ARG A 270 6.16 1.29 14.00
C ARG A 270 5.92 0.71 12.61
N LEU A 271 6.28 -0.55 12.37
CA LEU A 271 6.08 -1.20 11.07
C LEU A 271 4.59 -1.41 10.75
N ARG A 272 3.78 -1.81 11.73
CA ARG A 272 2.32 -1.88 11.59
C ARG A 272 1.68 -0.52 11.32
N SER A 273 2.35 0.58 11.67
CA SER A 273 1.89 1.94 11.35
C SER A 273 2.27 2.41 9.94
N THR A 274 3.19 1.70 9.28
CA THR A 274 3.77 2.07 7.99
C THR A 274 3.42 1.08 6.86
N ILE A 275 3.10 -0.17 7.19
CA ILE A 275 2.85 -1.27 6.24
C ILE A 275 1.45 -1.84 6.47
N ASP A 276 0.66 -2.00 5.42
CA ASP A 276 -0.73 -2.45 5.49
C ASP A 276 -0.89 -3.92 5.93
N TYR A 277 0.12 -4.77 5.68
CA TYR A 277 0.12 -6.17 6.09
C TYR A 277 1.49 -6.62 6.63
N LEU A 278 1.58 -6.79 7.96
CA LEU A 278 2.75 -7.35 8.66
C LEU A 278 2.42 -8.74 9.21
N LYS A 279 3.08 -9.78 8.68
CA LYS A 279 2.90 -11.19 9.04
C LYS A 279 4.14 -11.70 9.79
N LEU A 280 4.06 -11.70 11.11
CA LEU A 280 5.02 -12.30 12.03
C LEU A 280 4.96 -13.85 12.07
N PHE A 281 6.08 -14.52 12.35
CA PHE A 281 6.12 -15.97 12.61
C PHE A 281 7.06 -16.25 13.76
N ASN A 282 6.65 -17.11 14.69
CA ASN A 282 7.49 -17.51 15.83
C ASN A 282 8.51 -18.60 15.46
N SER A 283 8.48 -19.08 14.22
CA SER A 283 9.51 -19.96 13.68
C SER A 283 9.63 -19.85 12.16
N ALA A 284 10.85 -20.03 11.66
CA ALA A 284 11.10 -20.13 10.22
C ALA A 284 10.32 -21.29 9.56
N GLN A 285 10.06 -22.36 10.32
CA GLN A 285 9.36 -23.55 9.84
C GLN A 285 7.86 -23.27 9.59
N ASP A 286 7.24 -22.46 10.45
CA ASP A 286 5.83 -22.09 10.33
C ASP A 286 5.61 -21.06 9.22
N CYS A 287 6.58 -20.15 9.03
CA CYS A 287 6.65 -19.28 7.85
C CYS A 287 6.69 -20.11 6.56
N LYS A 288 7.57 -21.11 6.49
CA LYS A 288 7.69 -22.01 5.34
C LYS A 288 6.40 -22.78 5.06
N ARG A 289 5.74 -23.32 6.08
CA ARG A 289 4.44 -24.01 5.93
C ARG A 289 3.35 -23.07 5.42
N TYR A 290 3.30 -21.83 5.92
CA TYR A 290 2.36 -20.82 5.46
C TYR A 290 2.61 -20.44 3.99
N LEU A 291 3.85 -20.24 3.58
CA LEU A 291 4.20 -19.94 2.18
C LEU A 291 3.80 -21.06 1.21
N ILE A 292 4.00 -22.31 1.63
CA ILE A 292 3.61 -23.49 0.84
C ILE A 292 2.08 -23.58 0.74
N ALA A 293 1.36 -23.30 1.84
CA ALA A 293 -0.10 -23.37 1.90
C ALA A 293 -0.81 -22.23 1.14
N VAL A 294 -0.18 -21.07 0.96
CA VAL A 294 -0.83 -19.93 0.30
C VAL A 294 -0.54 -19.93 -1.20
N GLU A 295 -1.47 -20.46 -1.97
CA GLU A 295 -1.41 -20.68 -3.43
C GLU A 295 -1.82 -19.45 -4.27
N THR A 296 -1.47 -18.22 -3.84
CA THR A 296 -1.86 -16.99 -4.54
C THR A 296 -0.67 -16.23 -5.13
N SER A 297 -0.84 -15.83 -6.40
CA SER A 297 0.11 -15.30 -7.39
C SER A 297 0.72 -13.92 -7.11
N LYS A 298 1.04 -13.59 -5.86
CA LYS A 298 1.71 -12.32 -5.51
C LYS A 298 3.09 -12.62 -4.94
N GLU A 299 4.11 -11.90 -5.43
CA GLU A 299 5.48 -11.97 -4.93
C GLU A 299 5.48 -11.65 -3.43
N LYS A 300 5.87 -12.63 -2.62
CA LYS A 300 5.98 -12.50 -1.16
C LYS A 300 7.43 -12.74 -0.77
N ILE A 301 8.01 -11.78 -0.08
CA ILE A 301 9.40 -11.79 0.37
C ILE A 301 9.41 -12.04 1.88
N CYS A 302 10.12 -13.08 2.30
CA CYS A 302 10.30 -13.40 3.73
C CYS A 302 11.70 -13.04 4.17
N PHE A 303 11.83 -12.28 5.27
CA PHE A 303 13.12 -11.87 5.83
C PHE A 303 13.24 -12.37 7.27
N ASN A 304 14.14 -13.30 7.54
CA ASN A 304 14.48 -13.79 8.87
C ASN A 304 15.66 -12.98 9.44
N PRO A 305 15.46 -12.05 10.39
CA PRO A 305 16.53 -11.22 10.94
C PRO A 305 17.44 -12.00 11.90
N THR A 306 16.95 -13.02 12.60
CA THR A 306 17.73 -13.80 13.58
C THR A 306 18.69 -14.77 12.89
N LYS A 307 18.34 -15.31 11.71
CA LYS A 307 19.19 -16.20 10.91
C LYS A 307 19.74 -15.58 9.62
N HIS A 308 19.36 -14.35 9.30
CA HIS A 308 19.83 -13.60 8.12
C HIS A 308 19.50 -14.31 6.78
N GLU A 309 18.30 -14.90 6.65
CA GLU A 309 17.86 -15.67 5.48
C GLU A 309 16.65 -15.04 4.78
N LEU A 310 16.60 -15.12 3.44
CA LEU A 310 15.51 -14.62 2.59
C LEU A 310 14.91 -15.73 1.70
N TRP A 311 13.58 -15.81 1.66
CA TRP A 311 12.85 -16.85 0.91
C TRP A 311 11.78 -16.24 -0.02
N ALA A 312 11.68 -16.74 -1.25
CA ALA A 312 10.61 -16.43 -2.23
C ALA A 312 10.15 -17.72 -2.94
N LYS A 313 8.84 -17.84 -3.19
CA LYS A 313 8.15 -19.11 -3.52
C LYS A 313 8.60 -19.78 -4.82
N ASP A 314 9.10 -19.02 -5.79
CA ASP A 314 9.41 -19.53 -7.14
C ASP A 314 10.90 -19.48 -7.52
N TYR A 315 11.81 -19.28 -6.56
CA TYR A 315 13.24 -19.20 -6.83
C TYR A 315 14.06 -20.09 -5.88
N PRO A 316 14.79 -21.11 -6.38
CA PRO A 316 15.87 -21.71 -5.62
C PRO A 316 17.00 -20.67 -5.47
N MET A 317 17.27 -20.22 -4.24
CA MET A 317 18.35 -19.29 -3.85
C MET A 317 18.78 -18.30 -4.94
N VAL A 318 17.96 -17.29 -5.22
CA VAL A 318 18.36 -16.21 -6.13
C VAL A 318 18.83 -14.99 -5.33
N ARG A 319 20.11 -14.66 -5.52
CA ARG A 319 20.78 -13.43 -5.12
C ARG A 319 19.92 -12.21 -5.48
N VAL A 320 19.78 -11.29 -4.53
CA VAL A 320 19.00 -10.06 -4.62
C VAL A 320 19.63 -9.10 -5.65
N ASN A 321 19.37 -9.34 -6.93
CA ASN A 321 19.77 -8.47 -8.05
C ASN A 321 18.57 -7.75 -8.70
N GLN A 322 17.48 -7.53 -7.97
CA GLN A 322 16.33 -6.78 -8.48
C GLN A 322 15.69 -5.84 -7.43
N TYR A 323 16.46 -4.87 -6.92
CA TYR A 323 15.88 -3.65 -6.33
C TYR A 323 16.72 -2.39 -6.68
N PRO A 324 16.77 -1.93 -7.96
CA PRO A 324 17.42 -0.66 -8.29
C PRO A 324 16.53 0.59 -8.04
N LYS A 325 15.30 0.37 -7.59
CA LYS A 325 14.28 1.35 -7.17
C LYS A 325 14.72 2.33 -6.07
N PHE A 326 15.37 1.80 -5.02
CA PHE A 326 15.39 2.43 -3.69
C PHE A 326 16.61 3.35 -3.41
N LEU A 327 17.62 3.38 -4.29
CA LEU A 327 18.95 3.92 -3.94
C LEU A 327 19.39 5.15 -4.77
N ARG A 328 18.44 5.84 -5.41
CA ARG A 328 18.74 6.92 -6.38
C ARG A 328 18.69 8.35 -5.85
N SER A 329 18.31 8.62 -4.60
CA SER A 329 18.27 9.98 -4.09
C SER A 329 19.33 10.24 -3.02
N LEU A 330 20.54 10.56 -3.46
CA LEU A 330 21.40 11.55 -2.82
C LEU A 330 22.35 12.11 -3.88
N SER A 331 22.31 13.43 -4.08
CA SER A 331 23.14 14.14 -5.05
C SER A 331 24.56 14.27 -4.50
N TRP A 332 25.42 13.33 -4.85
CA TRP A 332 26.85 13.42 -4.58
C TRP A 332 27.49 14.39 -5.59
N LYS A 333 28.26 15.36 -5.12
CA LYS A 333 28.97 16.33 -5.99
C LYS A 333 30.25 15.74 -6.60
N THR A 334 30.72 14.60 -6.10
CA THR A 334 32.00 13.96 -6.48
C THR A 334 31.75 12.61 -7.15
N LYS A 335 32.67 12.21 -8.05
CA LYS A 335 32.60 10.95 -8.81
C LYS A 335 32.97 9.73 -7.97
N GLN A 336 33.81 9.93 -6.96
CA GLN A 336 34.20 8.92 -5.99
C GLN A 336 33.99 9.46 -4.57
N VAL A 337 33.67 8.54 -3.65
CA VAL A 337 33.56 8.80 -2.22
C VAL A 337 34.19 7.64 -1.47
N THR A 338 34.83 7.96 -0.34
CA THR A 338 35.30 6.96 0.61
C THR A 338 34.31 6.88 1.77
N ALA A 339 33.89 5.68 2.12
CA ALA A 339 33.18 5.39 3.35
C ALA A 339 34.10 4.68 4.35
N TYR A 340 33.90 4.95 5.63
CA TYR A 340 34.77 4.53 6.71
C TYR A 340 34.00 3.70 7.73
N ARG A 341 34.66 2.70 8.30
CA ARG A 341 34.10 1.94 9.44
C ARG A 341 35.22 1.49 10.36
N GLY A 342 35.10 1.82 11.65
CA GLY A 342 35.97 1.24 12.67
C GLY A 342 35.26 0.12 13.42
N GLN A 343 36.01 -0.92 13.77
CA GLN A 343 35.54 -1.97 14.68
C GLN A 343 36.71 -2.71 15.32
N GLY A 344 36.41 -3.46 16.38
CA GLY A 344 37.30 -4.50 16.88
C GLY A 344 37.21 -5.75 16.02
N MET A 345 38.35 -6.37 15.76
CA MET A 345 38.46 -7.60 14.98
C MET A 345 39.39 -8.58 15.68
N LYS A 346 39.11 -9.88 15.61
CA LYS A 346 40.02 -10.91 16.12
C LYS A 346 41.28 -10.98 15.24
N VAL A 347 42.41 -11.30 15.84
CA VAL A 347 43.69 -11.43 15.10
C VAL A 347 43.59 -12.46 13.97
N GLU A 348 42.88 -13.57 14.20
CA GLU A 348 42.63 -14.62 13.20
C GLU A 348 41.82 -14.10 12.00
N GLU A 349 40.81 -13.27 12.25
CA GLU A 349 39.98 -12.68 11.19
C GLU A 349 40.80 -11.67 10.37
N LEU A 350 41.63 -10.85 11.04
CA LEU A 350 42.57 -9.96 10.35
C LEU A 350 43.57 -10.75 9.48
N GLN A 351 44.01 -11.92 9.94
CA GLN A 351 44.90 -12.77 9.17
C GLN A 351 44.24 -13.27 7.87
N ASN A 352 42.95 -13.61 7.92
CA ASN A 352 42.19 -13.95 6.71
C ASN A 352 42.17 -12.79 5.70
N PHE A 353 42.07 -11.54 6.13
CA PHE A 353 42.16 -10.39 5.23
C PHE A 353 43.53 -10.26 4.58
N LYS A 354 44.62 -10.52 5.33
CA LYS A 354 45.99 -10.45 4.80
C LYS A 354 46.28 -11.54 3.77
N GLU A 355 45.75 -12.74 3.98
CA GLU A 355 45.95 -13.88 3.09
C GLU A 355 45.13 -13.77 1.80
N ASN A 356 44.05 -12.99 1.82
CA ASN A 356 43.11 -12.84 0.70
C ASN A 356 43.18 -11.46 0.02
N ILE A 357 44.31 -10.75 0.13
CA ILE A 357 44.54 -9.50 -0.62
C ILE A 357 44.41 -9.78 -2.13
N GLY A 358 43.67 -8.93 -2.83
CA GLY A 358 43.31 -9.08 -4.25
C GLY A 358 42.04 -9.90 -4.50
N GLN A 359 41.53 -10.64 -3.50
CA GLN A 359 40.31 -11.44 -3.63
C GLN A 359 39.04 -10.61 -3.38
N LEU A 360 37.89 -11.22 -3.70
CA LEU A 360 36.57 -10.65 -3.46
C LEU A 360 36.01 -11.08 -2.11
N LEU A 361 35.51 -10.11 -1.36
CA LEU A 361 34.79 -10.25 -0.11
C LEU A 361 33.32 -9.92 -0.34
N SER A 362 32.43 -10.85 -0.02
CA SER A 362 30.99 -10.61 -0.01
C SER A 362 30.50 -10.42 1.42
N MET A 363 29.69 -9.39 1.65
CA MET A 363 29.09 -9.16 2.97
C MET A 363 27.75 -9.87 3.09
N ASN A 364 27.63 -10.71 4.11
CA ASN A 364 26.43 -11.52 4.38
C ASN A 364 25.39 -10.81 5.26
N SER A 365 25.62 -9.55 5.60
CA SER A 365 24.69 -8.71 6.36
C SER A 365 24.66 -7.29 5.80
N PHE A 366 23.67 -6.50 6.23
CA PHE A 366 23.76 -5.05 6.07
C PHE A 366 24.97 -4.52 6.82
N PHE A 367 25.61 -3.51 6.25
CA PHE A 367 26.89 -3.04 6.72
C PHE A 367 26.89 -1.50 6.76
N SER A 368 26.89 -0.96 7.98
CA SER A 368 26.85 0.48 8.23
C SER A 368 28.27 1.08 8.22
N THR A 369 28.38 2.27 7.64
CA THR A 369 29.62 3.02 7.48
C THR A 369 29.34 4.51 7.64
N SER A 370 30.40 5.31 7.84
CA SER A 370 30.32 6.76 7.99
C SER A 370 31.10 7.44 6.86
N LEU A 371 30.67 8.63 6.45
CA LEU A 371 31.51 9.50 5.61
C LEU A 371 32.56 10.28 6.43
N SER A 372 32.56 10.13 7.75
CA SER A 372 33.49 10.77 8.67
C SER A 372 34.51 9.75 9.17
N GLU A 373 35.75 9.89 8.71
CA GLU A 373 36.86 9.05 9.15
C GLU A 373 37.08 9.17 10.66
N GLU A 374 36.97 10.38 11.23
CA GLU A 374 37.12 10.63 12.67
C GLU A 374 36.07 9.85 13.49
N THR A 375 34.84 9.77 13.00
CA THR A 375 33.76 9.01 13.63
C THR A 375 34.07 7.51 13.60
N ALA A 376 34.46 6.99 12.44
CA ALA A 376 34.85 5.61 12.28
C ALA A 376 36.07 5.24 13.14
N LEU A 377 37.08 6.11 13.21
CA LEU A 377 38.29 5.91 13.98
C LEU A 377 38.01 5.73 15.47
N LYS A 378 37.06 6.49 16.04
CA LYS A 378 36.64 6.33 17.44
C LYS A 378 36.22 4.89 17.73
N PHE A 379 35.41 4.27 16.87
CA PHE A 379 35.00 2.87 17.01
C PHE A 379 36.15 1.86 16.91
N ALA A 380 37.18 2.16 16.10
CA ALA A 380 38.37 1.32 16.00
C ALA A 380 39.25 1.42 17.25
N LEU A 381 39.39 2.63 17.80
CA LEU A 381 40.17 2.88 19.02
C LEU A 381 39.48 2.33 20.27
N ASP A 382 38.16 2.43 20.37
CA ASP A 382 37.36 1.86 21.48
C ASP A 382 37.54 0.34 21.61
N ALA A 383 37.92 -0.34 20.51
CA ALA A 383 38.18 -1.76 20.52
C ALA A 383 39.50 -2.17 21.17
N LEU A 384 40.48 -1.26 21.25
CA LEU A 384 41.81 -1.53 21.81
C LEU A 384 41.79 -1.77 23.32
N GLY A 385 40.73 -1.33 24.01
CA GLY A 385 40.52 -1.59 25.43
C GLY A 385 40.00 -2.99 25.77
N LYS A 386 39.79 -3.86 24.78
CA LYS A 386 39.23 -5.21 24.95
C LYS A 386 40.30 -6.26 24.71
N SER A 387 40.42 -7.25 25.61
CA SER A 387 41.36 -8.35 25.41
C SER A 387 41.04 -9.10 24.12
N ASP A 388 42.08 -9.52 23.41
CA ASP A 388 42.03 -10.36 22.19
C ASP A 388 41.48 -9.72 20.91
N LEU A 389 41.26 -8.39 20.90
CA LEU A 389 40.85 -7.64 19.72
C LEU A 389 41.92 -6.65 19.26
N VAL A 390 41.99 -6.45 17.96
CA VAL A 390 42.73 -5.34 17.34
C VAL A 390 41.75 -4.34 16.76
N GLY A 391 42.10 -3.05 16.85
CA GLY A 391 41.34 -2.00 16.18
C GLY A 391 41.58 -2.04 14.68
N VAL A 392 40.51 -2.07 13.90
CA VAL A 392 40.55 -2.07 12.43
C VAL A 392 39.71 -0.91 11.90
N LEU A 393 40.26 -0.17 10.94
CA LEU A 393 39.60 0.89 10.20
C LEU A 393 39.49 0.49 8.71
N PHE A 394 38.27 0.32 8.23
CA PHE A 394 38.00 0.07 6.82
C PHE A 394 37.92 1.38 6.05
N HIS A 395 38.64 1.43 4.93
CA HIS A 395 38.54 2.48 3.91
C HIS A 395 37.89 1.90 2.68
N ILE A 396 36.66 2.32 2.37
CA ILE A 396 35.86 1.72 1.30
C ILE A 396 35.69 2.73 0.19
N GLN A 397 36.38 2.50 -0.93
CA GLN A 397 36.27 3.33 -2.12
C GLN A 397 35.00 2.97 -2.90
N ILE A 398 34.19 3.99 -3.19
CA ILE A 398 32.91 3.86 -3.88
C ILE A 398 32.95 4.71 -5.15
N ASP A 399 32.77 4.07 -6.31
CA ASP A 399 32.47 4.77 -7.56
C ASP A 399 30.97 5.04 -7.68
N ILE A 400 30.61 6.33 -7.67
CA ILE A 400 29.21 6.78 -7.67
C ILE A 400 28.66 6.93 -9.10
N THR A 401 29.53 6.84 -10.11
CA THR A 401 29.17 7.01 -11.53
C THR A 401 28.42 5.82 -12.12
N VAL A 402 28.32 4.72 -11.38
CA VAL A 402 27.65 3.48 -11.81
C VAL A 402 26.12 3.65 -11.87
N LYS A 403 25.55 3.26 -13.01
CA LYS A 403 24.20 3.65 -13.46
C LYS A 403 23.08 2.68 -13.07
N TYR A 404 23.38 1.39 -12.87
CA TYR A 404 22.36 0.33 -12.96
C TYR A 404 22.07 -0.43 -11.66
N ALA A 405 22.98 -0.47 -10.68
CA ALA A 405 22.68 -0.90 -9.32
C ALA A 405 23.71 -0.27 -8.36
N LYS A 406 23.27 0.35 -7.28
CA LYS A 406 24.14 0.86 -6.21
C LYS A 406 23.86 0.00 -5.00
N PRO A 407 24.78 -0.86 -4.51
CA PRO A 407 24.52 -1.70 -3.34
C PRO A 407 24.68 -0.91 -2.01
N PHE A 408 24.40 0.39 -2.03
CA PHE A 408 24.58 1.28 -0.88
C PHE A 408 23.62 2.49 -0.93
N ALA A 409 23.29 3.01 0.25
CA ALA A 409 22.42 4.16 0.46
C ALA A 409 23.10 5.12 1.44
N ASN A 410 23.03 6.44 1.21
CA ASN A 410 23.30 7.38 2.29
C ASN A 410 22.00 7.57 3.09
N ILE A 411 22.06 7.30 4.38
CA ILE A 411 20.93 7.38 5.30
C ILE A 411 21.19 8.39 6.42
N GLY A 412 22.19 9.26 6.29
CA GLY A 412 22.56 10.22 7.33
C GLY A 412 21.42 11.13 7.81
N GLN A 413 20.40 11.41 6.97
CA GLN A 413 19.22 12.19 7.37
C GLN A 413 18.18 11.36 8.16
N LEU A 414 18.21 10.04 8.00
CA LEU A 414 17.32 9.08 8.64
C LEU A 414 17.98 8.40 9.85
N SER A 415 19.31 8.44 9.93
CA SER A 415 20.10 7.88 11.01
C SER A 415 19.81 8.60 12.32
N TYR A 416 19.82 7.82 13.41
CA TYR A 416 19.71 8.33 14.78
C TYR A 416 20.80 9.37 15.07
N TYR A 417 22.02 9.14 14.55
CA TYR A 417 23.15 10.07 14.66
C TYR A 417 23.36 10.84 13.35
N ARG A 418 22.59 11.91 13.16
CA ARG A 418 22.60 12.73 11.93
C ARG A 418 23.99 13.27 11.53
N HIS A 419 24.90 13.41 12.50
CA HIS A 419 26.25 13.94 12.28
C HIS A 419 27.23 12.90 11.71
N GLU A 420 26.92 11.60 11.81
CA GLU A 420 27.78 10.53 11.30
C GLU A 420 27.70 10.38 9.77
N LYS A 421 26.70 11.02 9.14
CA LYS A 421 26.48 10.98 7.69
C LYS A 421 26.54 9.55 7.17
N GLU A 422 25.76 8.69 7.79
CA GLU A 422 25.80 7.24 7.62
C GLU A 422 25.55 6.82 6.16
N VAL A 423 26.34 5.84 5.70
CA VAL A 423 26.17 5.12 4.45
C VAL A 423 25.96 3.64 4.77
N LEU A 424 24.83 3.11 4.36
CA LEU A 424 24.43 1.73 4.59
C LEU A 424 24.62 0.92 3.30
N PHE A 425 25.41 -0.14 3.38
CA PHE A 425 25.58 -1.12 2.31
C PHE A 425 24.60 -2.27 2.47
N THR A 426 24.06 -2.74 1.35
CA THR A 426 23.13 -3.87 1.32
C THR A 426 23.88 -5.20 1.49
N MET A 427 23.19 -6.22 1.98
CA MET A 427 23.67 -7.59 1.92
C MET A 427 24.00 -7.99 0.47
N GLY A 428 25.08 -8.75 0.28
CA GLY A 428 25.59 -9.13 -1.04
C GLY A 428 26.42 -8.04 -1.73
N SER A 429 26.75 -6.94 -1.04
CA SER A 429 27.79 -6.01 -1.51
C SER A 429 29.11 -6.76 -1.61
N ILE A 430 29.75 -6.66 -2.77
CA ILE A 430 31.02 -7.31 -3.06
C ILE A 430 32.11 -6.26 -3.08
N PHE A 431 33.16 -6.50 -2.31
CA PHE A 431 34.33 -5.64 -2.21
C PHE A 431 35.55 -6.39 -2.68
N ARG A 432 36.50 -5.71 -3.32
CA ARG A 432 37.84 -6.25 -3.50
C ARG A 432 38.72 -5.78 -2.35
N ILE A 433 39.52 -6.68 -1.78
CA ILE A 433 40.52 -6.35 -0.76
C ILE A 433 41.73 -5.79 -1.48
N ASP A 434 42.01 -4.48 -1.34
CA ASP A 434 43.11 -3.84 -2.05
C ASP A 434 44.42 -3.88 -1.25
N SER A 435 44.39 -3.56 0.05
CA SER A 435 45.54 -3.68 0.94
C SER A 435 45.14 -3.80 2.42
N VAL A 436 46.07 -4.32 3.23
CA VAL A 436 45.98 -4.37 4.69
C VAL A 436 47.26 -3.78 5.27
N GLU A 437 47.16 -2.63 5.91
CA GLU A 437 48.30 -1.83 6.37
C GLU A 437 48.20 -1.61 7.88
N LYS A 438 49.35 -1.52 8.55
CA LYS A 438 49.41 -1.15 9.96
C LYS A 438 49.74 0.32 10.08
N THR A 439 48.94 1.10 10.79
CA THR A 439 49.23 2.52 11.00
C THR A 439 50.48 2.66 11.88
N GLN A 440 51.31 3.66 11.58
CA GLN A 440 52.39 4.08 12.49
C GLN A 440 51.74 4.57 13.80
N GLN A 441 52.33 4.21 14.95
CA GLN A 441 51.74 4.44 16.28
C GLN A 441 51.04 5.80 16.41
N ILE A 442 49.73 5.78 16.69
CA ILE A 442 48.98 6.94 17.14
C ILE A 442 48.84 6.77 18.65
N ASP A 443 49.55 7.57 19.44
CA ASP A 443 49.47 7.56 20.91
C ASP A 443 49.65 6.16 21.54
N ASP A 444 50.78 5.50 21.23
CA ASP A 444 51.13 4.11 21.62
C ASP A 444 50.23 2.98 21.09
N ASN A 445 49.11 3.34 20.47
CA ASN A 445 48.12 2.41 19.95
C ASN A 445 48.28 2.23 18.43
N SER A 446 48.38 0.97 17.98
CA SER A 446 48.42 0.65 16.55
C SER A 446 47.10 0.03 16.10
N ILE A 447 46.48 0.65 15.10
CA ILE A 447 45.32 0.09 14.39
C ILE A 447 45.74 -0.43 13.01
N TRP A 448 44.89 -1.26 12.42
CA TRP A 448 45.05 -1.76 11.06
C TRP A 448 44.08 -1.05 10.11
N ILE A 449 44.57 -0.62 8.96
CA ILE A 449 43.77 -0.05 7.88
C ILE A 449 43.55 -1.12 6.83
N ILE A 450 42.29 -1.38 6.48
CA ILE A 450 41.92 -2.29 5.40
C ILE A 450 41.29 -1.46 4.28
N ASN A 451 41.99 -1.37 3.15
CA ASN A 451 41.50 -0.69 1.96
C ASN A 451 40.68 -1.65 1.11
N LEU A 452 39.44 -1.27 0.84
CA LEU A 452 38.48 -2.02 0.04
C LEU A 452 37.96 -1.15 -1.12
N THR A 453 37.70 -1.76 -2.26
CA THR A 453 36.98 -1.13 -3.36
C THR A 453 35.65 -1.82 -3.59
N LEU A 454 34.56 -1.06 -3.59
CA LEU A 454 33.25 -1.60 -3.94
C LEU A 454 33.23 -2.04 -5.41
N ASN A 455 32.92 -3.32 -5.62
CA ASN A 455 32.82 -3.90 -6.94
C ASN A 455 31.36 -3.83 -7.44
N ASN A 456 31.18 -3.54 -8.73
CA ASN A 456 29.85 -3.38 -9.34
C ASN A 456 29.65 -4.41 -10.47
N ASP A 457 28.39 -4.74 -10.77
CA ASP A 457 27.99 -5.79 -11.75
C ASP A 457 28.53 -5.59 -13.18
N ASP A 458 29.02 -4.39 -13.52
CA ASP A 458 29.65 -4.11 -14.81
C ASP A 458 31.09 -4.64 -14.91
N ASN A 459 31.68 -5.13 -13.82
CA ASN A 459 33.06 -5.63 -13.80
C ASN A 459 33.17 -7.06 -14.39
N LYS A 460 34.17 -7.27 -15.26
CA LYS A 460 34.36 -8.53 -16.02
C LYS A 460 34.51 -9.75 -15.12
N GLU A 461 35.13 -9.59 -13.96
CA GLU A 461 35.34 -10.67 -12.97
C GLU A 461 34.02 -11.20 -12.37
N LEU A 462 33.07 -10.32 -12.08
CA LEU A 462 31.74 -10.69 -11.56
C LEU A 462 30.87 -11.36 -12.62
N LYS A 463 30.99 -10.95 -13.89
CA LYS A 463 30.32 -11.63 -15.01
C LYS A 463 30.82 -13.06 -15.16
N HIS A 464 32.14 -13.26 -15.12
CA HIS A 464 32.75 -14.59 -15.25
C HIS A 464 32.40 -15.52 -14.08
N LEU A 465 32.35 -14.98 -12.85
CA LEU A 465 31.90 -15.73 -11.67
C LEU A 465 30.41 -16.09 -11.77
N ASN A 466 29.55 -15.18 -12.26
CA ASN A 466 28.13 -15.45 -12.46
C ASN A 466 27.86 -16.44 -13.59
N GLU A 467 28.72 -16.52 -14.60
CA GLU A 467 28.66 -17.52 -15.67
C GLU A 467 29.13 -18.90 -15.19
N TYR A 468 30.14 -18.98 -14.32
CA TYR A 468 30.61 -20.24 -13.74
C TYR A 468 29.64 -20.84 -12.69
N LEU A 469 28.82 -20.00 -12.04
CA LEU A 469 27.83 -20.42 -11.04
C LEU A 469 26.44 -20.72 -11.63
N ARG A 470 26.25 -20.55 -12.95
CA ARG A 470 25.06 -20.97 -13.70
C ARG A 470 25.30 -22.34 -14.31
#